data_AF-A0AAD7ESQ6-F1
#
_entry.id   AF-A0AAD7ESQ6-F1
#
_cell.length_a   1.000
_cell.length_b   1.000
_cell.length_c   1.000
_cell.angle_alpha   90.00
_cell.angle_beta   90.00
_cell.angle_gamma   90.00
#
_symmetry.space_group_name_H-M   'P 1'
#
loop_
_entity.id
_entity.type
_entity.pdbx_description
1 polymer ?
#
loop_
_entity_poly.entity_id
_entity_poly.type
_entity_poly.pdbx_seq_one_letter_code
_entity_poly.pdbx_strand_id
1 'polypeptide(L)'
;MPQVISNRTIDDQFGDSVSGALPSYSPVSFWNVGASCSDKCAVHPDPALAFNHTWHDSSQFPGSDPVSVSLQFTGTAVWVFCIVPPITTNEITRYNLSFNLDDGAHRGTFLFTPTSSSEFLYNVPAVSLPTLPNAAHTLSITTDDSINGSIFLFDYAVYTTVTGTPDPSTSPGTIAGCVFGGIFLLLLVLALLRCRKQRRKKQPPPILPVVEPFPQSPAVTSGSGSTTLRPAPTVMTETSRSLSPSSNSPSALVIQLQRALDTVVSMRQTPTAASQRSPQSASSGIMSLGAPASSENQYDTPPPVYQPRVSTSKS
;
A
#
# COMPACT_ATOMS: atom_id res chain seq x y z
N MET A 1 -8.05 1.54 -18.84
CA MET A 1 -6.71 2.15 -19.09
C MET A 1 -5.67 1.14 -18.64
N PRO A 2 -4.53 0.97 -19.32
CA PRO A 2 -3.53 -0.01 -18.91
C PRO A 2 -3.05 0.27 -17.48
N GLN A 3 -2.83 -0.78 -16.70
CA GLN A 3 -2.21 -0.65 -15.39
C GLN A 3 -0.74 -0.28 -15.55
N VAL A 4 -0.31 0.77 -14.86
CA VAL A 4 1.09 1.22 -14.80
C VAL A 4 1.60 0.93 -13.40
N ILE A 5 2.52 -0.02 -13.31
CA ILE A 5 3.25 -0.37 -12.10
C ILE A 5 4.48 0.53 -12.02
N SER A 6 4.70 1.20 -10.88
CA SER A 6 5.87 2.05 -10.66
C SER A 6 6.36 2.00 -9.23
N ASN A 7 7.68 2.05 -9.04
CA ASN A 7 8.29 2.18 -7.72
C ASN A 7 8.37 3.66 -7.32
N ARG A 8 8.15 3.92 -6.03
CA ARG A 8 8.17 5.25 -5.40
C ARG A 8 8.99 5.18 -4.13
N THR A 9 9.64 6.27 -3.76
CA THR A 9 10.45 6.35 -2.54
C THR A 9 9.73 7.15 -1.45
N ILE A 10 9.91 6.75 -0.20
CA ILE A 10 9.64 7.56 0.99
C ILE A 10 10.98 7.78 1.67
N ASP A 11 11.47 9.00 1.55
CA ASP A 11 12.72 9.49 2.11
C ASP A 11 12.52 9.88 3.58
N ASP A 12 13.54 9.78 4.43
CA ASP A 12 13.46 10.13 5.85
C ASP A 12 13.10 11.62 6.08
N GLN A 13 13.72 12.52 5.33
CA GLN A 13 13.65 13.96 5.56
C GLN A 13 12.78 14.68 4.51
N PHE A 14 12.73 14.16 3.29
CA PHE A 14 11.97 14.71 2.17
C PHE A 14 10.64 13.97 1.91
N GLY A 15 10.42 12.82 2.56
CA GLY A 15 9.17 12.08 2.54
C GLY A 15 8.84 11.39 1.23
N ASP A 16 7.55 11.13 1.03
CA ASP A 16 7.04 10.47 -0.17
C ASP A 16 7.28 11.29 -1.45
N SER A 17 7.94 10.67 -2.42
CA SER A 17 8.29 11.20 -3.75
C SER A 17 7.12 11.68 -4.62
N VAL A 18 5.86 11.44 -4.24
CA VAL A 18 4.66 11.89 -4.97
C VAL A 18 3.89 12.96 -4.21
N SER A 19 3.69 12.77 -2.91
CA SER A 19 2.84 13.61 -2.05
C SER A 19 3.59 14.55 -1.11
N GLY A 20 4.89 14.33 -0.89
CA GLY A 20 5.68 15.01 0.13
C GLY A 20 5.30 14.64 1.57
N ALA A 21 4.53 13.56 1.78
CA ALA A 21 4.17 13.10 3.11
C ALA A 21 5.40 12.57 3.85
N LEU A 22 5.77 13.22 4.95
CA LEU A 22 6.91 12.84 5.78
C LEU A 22 6.60 11.59 6.63
N PRO A 23 7.61 10.79 6.98
CA PRO A 23 7.50 9.80 8.05
C PRO A 23 7.06 10.43 9.37
N SER A 24 6.31 9.68 10.18
CA SER A 24 5.97 10.08 11.54
C SER A 24 6.92 9.41 12.53
N TYR A 25 7.60 10.21 13.34
CA TYR A 25 8.59 9.77 14.33
C TYR A 25 8.02 9.82 15.75
N SER A 26 8.23 8.78 16.55
CA SER A 26 7.71 8.70 17.92
C SER A 26 8.71 8.08 18.92
N PRO A 27 8.82 8.61 20.15
CA PRO A 27 8.41 9.95 20.57
C PRO A 27 9.26 11.01 19.85
N VAL A 28 8.65 12.04 19.25
CA VAL A 28 9.35 13.04 18.40
C VAL A 28 10.62 13.61 19.05
N SER A 29 10.62 13.82 20.37
CA SER A 29 11.76 14.37 21.12
C SER A 29 13.00 13.49 21.19
N PHE A 30 12.90 12.21 20.80
CA PHE A 30 14.01 11.23 20.83
C PHE A 30 14.64 11.00 19.45
N TRP A 31 14.13 11.64 18.40
CA TRP A 31 14.62 11.48 17.04
C TRP A 31 15.47 12.68 16.60
N ASN A 32 16.60 12.39 15.96
CA ASN A 32 17.52 13.40 15.42
C ASN A 32 17.49 13.40 13.88
N VAL A 33 17.67 14.59 13.29
CA VAL A 33 18.02 14.75 11.86
C VAL A 33 19.53 14.48 11.73
N GLY A 34 19.88 13.23 11.48
CA GLY A 34 21.24 12.72 11.70
C GLY A 34 22.32 13.39 10.86
N ALA A 35 22.01 13.72 9.59
CA ALA A 35 22.92 14.43 8.70
C ALA A 35 23.33 15.85 9.19
N SER A 36 22.60 16.42 10.15
CA SER A 36 22.89 17.71 10.79
C SER A 36 23.38 17.59 12.24
N CYS A 37 23.55 16.36 12.73
CA CYS A 37 23.76 16.08 14.15
C CYS A 37 25.26 15.96 14.50
N SER A 38 25.87 17.06 14.95
CA SER A 38 27.27 17.07 15.37
C SER A 38 27.50 16.35 16.71
N ASP A 39 26.90 16.85 17.79
CA ASP A 39 27.38 16.56 19.16
C ASP A 39 26.43 15.70 20.00
N LYS A 40 25.26 15.32 19.46
CA LYS A 40 24.22 14.55 20.17
C LYS A 40 24.06 13.11 19.70
N CYS A 41 24.44 12.81 18.47
CA CYS A 41 24.26 11.50 17.87
C CYS A 41 25.50 10.64 18.16
N ALA A 42 25.27 9.40 18.59
CA ALA A 42 26.34 8.46 18.94
C ALA A 42 27.12 7.94 17.72
N VAL A 43 26.63 8.23 16.52
CA VAL A 43 27.16 7.74 15.24
C VAL A 43 27.02 8.80 14.15
N HIS A 44 28.00 8.83 13.25
CA HIS A 44 28.07 9.78 12.14
C HIS A 44 28.32 9.02 10.83
N PRO A 45 27.27 8.48 10.19
CA PRO A 45 27.34 8.03 8.80
C PRO A 45 27.90 9.11 7.85
N ASP A 46 28.45 8.66 6.72
CA ASP A 46 28.83 9.51 5.60
C ASP A 46 27.58 9.89 4.79
N PRO A 47 27.18 11.18 4.76
CA PRO A 47 26.02 11.61 3.98
C PRO A 47 26.15 11.33 2.49
N ALA A 48 27.36 11.20 1.93
CA ALA A 48 27.54 10.87 0.52
C ALA A 48 27.04 9.46 0.14
N LEU A 49 26.71 8.62 1.13
CA LEU A 49 26.33 7.21 0.98
C LEU A 49 24.90 6.88 1.43
N ALA A 50 24.30 7.75 2.23
CA ALA A 50 22.88 7.72 2.56
C ALA A 50 22.03 8.12 1.33
N PHE A 51 20.77 7.67 1.28
CA PHE A 51 19.84 8.11 0.25
C PHE A 51 19.58 9.60 0.41
N ASN A 52 19.68 10.34 -0.71
CA ASN A 52 19.46 11.79 -0.76
C ASN A 52 20.27 12.64 0.26
N HIS A 53 21.33 12.06 0.81
CA HIS A 53 22.22 12.63 1.83
C HIS A 53 21.60 12.86 3.22
N THR A 54 20.52 12.17 3.56
CA THR A 54 19.80 12.31 4.83
C THR A 54 19.56 10.97 5.52
N TRP A 55 19.33 11.01 6.84
CA TRP A 55 18.81 9.91 7.65
C TRP A 55 18.28 10.49 8.96
N HIS A 56 17.33 9.78 9.59
CA HIS A 56 16.89 10.07 10.96
C HIS A 56 17.33 8.95 11.89
N ASP A 57 17.89 9.32 13.05
CA ASP A 57 18.37 8.38 14.05
C ASP A 57 17.68 8.51 15.41
N SER A 58 17.56 7.37 16.09
CA SER A 58 17.16 7.30 17.49
C SER A 58 17.69 6.01 18.14
N SER A 59 17.68 5.98 19.47
CA SER A 59 18.16 4.87 20.29
C SER A 59 17.16 4.52 21.39
N GLN A 60 16.79 3.24 21.47
CA GLN A 60 16.22 2.64 22.67
C GLN A 60 17.37 2.20 23.57
N PHE A 61 17.40 2.70 24.80
CA PHE A 61 18.32 2.25 25.85
C PHE A 61 17.71 1.09 26.65
N PRO A 62 18.53 0.26 27.33
CA PRO A 62 18.04 -0.76 28.27
C PRO A 62 17.03 -0.18 29.28
N GLY A 63 15.86 -0.81 29.38
CA GLY A 63 14.77 -0.39 30.25
C GLY A 63 13.96 0.83 29.79
N SER A 64 14.24 1.40 28.61
CA SER A 64 13.44 2.51 28.05
C SER A 64 12.32 2.05 27.11
N ASP A 65 11.30 2.90 26.97
CA ASP A 65 10.24 2.74 25.98
C ASP A 65 10.83 2.69 24.55
N PRO A 66 10.20 1.94 23.63
CA PRO A 66 10.68 1.83 22.27
C PRO A 66 10.44 3.11 21.46
N VAL A 67 11.26 3.31 20.43
CA VAL A 67 11.14 4.38 19.44
C VAL A 67 10.65 3.81 18.12
N SER A 68 9.87 4.58 17.37
CA SER A 68 9.26 4.12 16.12
C SER A 68 9.18 5.16 15.00
N VAL A 69 9.16 4.63 13.77
CA VAL A 69 8.87 5.34 12.53
C VAL A 69 7.58 4.75 11.95
N SER A 70 6.66 5.60 11.51
CA SER A 70 5.45 5.20 10.80
C SER A 70 5.43 5.78 9.39
N LEU A 71 5.27 4.91 8.39
CA LEU A 71 5.25 5.22 6.96
C LEU A 71 3.86 4.95 6.40
N GLN A 72 3.33 5.87 5.58
CA GLN A 72 2.03 5.71 4.91
C GLN A 72 2.24 5.64 3.39
N PHE A 73 1.68 4.63 2.74
CA PHE A 73 1.79 4.45 1.29
C PHE A 73 0.53 3.81 0.69
N THR A 74 0.35 3.87 -0.63
CA THR A 74 -0.70 3.12 -1.34
C THR A 74 -0.08 2.28 -2.45
N GLY A 75 -0.08 0.96 -2.28
CA GLY A 75 0.70 0.08 -3.14
C GLY A 75 0.58 -1.41 -2.84
N THR A 76 1.35 -2.21 -3.55
CA THR A 76 1.33 -3.69 -3.53
C THR A 76 2.61 -4.32 -3.01
N ALA A 77 3.63 -3.52 -2.67
CA ALA A 77 4.88 -3.99 -2.07
C ALA A 77 5.57 -2.84 -1.32
N VAL A 78 6.41 -3.15 -0.32
CA VAL A 78 7.31 -2.20 0.33
C VAL A 78 8.63 -2.86 0.78
N TRP A 79 9.72 -2.11 0.68
CA TRP A 79 11.06 -2.44 1.19
C TRP A 79 11.55 -1.27 2.05
N VAL A 80 12.10 -1.56 3.23
CA VAL A 80 12.70 -0.55 4.12
C VAL A 80 14.20 -0.72 4.10
N PHE A 81 14.92 0.38 3.92
CA PHE A 81 16.37 0.45 3.93
C PHE A 81 16.84 1.27 5.13
N CYS A 82 17.83 0.72 5.84
CA CYS A 82 18.44 1.36 6.99
C CYS A 82 19.95 1.50 6.77
N ILE A 83 20.55 2.43 7.51
CA ILE A 83 21.99 2.44 7.75
C ILE A 83 22.26 1.61 9.00
N VAL A 84 23.27 0.74 8.95
CA VAL A 84 23.68 -0.09 10.10
C VAL A 84 25.11 0.32 10.50
N PRO A 85 25.27 1.20 11.51
CA PRO A 85 26.56 1.53 12.10
C PRO A 85 27.31 0.32 12.68
N PRO A 86 28.63 0.47 12.92
CA PRO A 86 29.42 -0.46 13.72
C PRO A 86 28.95 -0.56 15.18
N ILE A 87 29.66 -1.30 16.03
CA ILE A 87 29.43 -1.27 17.49
C ILE A 87 29.65 0.16 17.99
N THR A 88 28.62 0.76 18.58
CA THR A 88 28.62 2.19 18.93
C THR A 88 29.11 2.44 20.35
N THR A 89 28.64 1.64 21.31
CA THR A 89 28.91 1.77 22.75
C THR A 89 28.76 0.42 23.46
N ASN A 90 29.06 0.38 24.75
CA ASN A 90 28.75 -0.77 25.61
C ASN A 90 27.25 -0.88 25.96
N GLU A 91 26.46 0.19 25.74
CA GLU A 91 25.06 0.30 26.17
C GLU A 91 24.07 -0.02 25.05
N ILE A 92 24.49 0.12 23.79
CA ILE A 92 23.72 -0.27 22.60
C ILE A 92 24.58 -1.23 21.79
N THR A 93 24.22 -2.51 21.86
CA THR A 93 25.01 -3.60 21.25
C THR A 93 24.36 -4.21 20.01
N ARG A 94 23.14 -3.76 19.66
CA ARG A 94 22.29 -4.41 18.65
C ARG A 94 21.48 -3.42 17.82
N TYR A 95 20.96 -3.97 16.73
CA TYR A 95 19.88 -3.44 15.92
C TYR A 95 18.77 -4.47 16.00
N ASN A 96 17.68 -4.14 16.70
CA ASN A 96 16.50 -4.97 16.75
C ASN A 96 15.28 -4.13 16.40
N LEU A 97 14.66 -4.40 15.25
CA LEU A 97 13.51 -3.69 14.72
C LEU A 97 12.37 -4.69 14.46
N SER A 98 11.18 -4.39 14.94
CA SER A 98 9.95 -5.11 14.66
C SER A 98 9.09 -4.33 13.66
N PHE A 99 8.51 -5.03 12.69
CA PHE A 99 7.75 -4.45 11.59
C PHE A 99 6.29 -4.86 11.67
N ASN A 100 5.38 -3.90 11.83
CA ASN A 100 3.95 -4.14 11.95
C ASN A 100 3.21 -3.33 10.88
N LEU A 101 2.31 -3.99 10.13
CA LEU A 101 1.53 -3.37 9.07
C LEU A 101 0.07 -3.17 9.52
N ASP A 102 -0.51 -2.06 9.11
CA ASP A 102 -1.92 -1.68 9.26
C ASP A 102 -2.43 -1.74 10.71
N ASP A 103 -3.26 -2.72 11.05
CA ASP A 103 -3.88 -2.90 12.37
C ASP A 103 -2.94 -3.52 13.42
N GLY A 104 -1.63 -3.41 13.18
CA GLY A 104 -0.59 -3.97 14.04
C GLY A 104 -0.16 -5.39 13.67
N ALA A 105 -0.60 -5.92 12.52
CA ALA A 105 -0.20 -7.24 12.02
C ALA A 105 1.32 -7.33 11.84
N HIS A 106 1.99 -8.13 12.67
CA HIS A 106 3.44 -8.32 12.62
C HIS A 106 3.87 -8.98 11.30
N ARG A 107 4.90 -8.43 10.65
CA ARG A 107 5.40 -8.83 9.33
C ARG A 107 6.87 -9.25 9.31
N GLY A 108 7.58 -9.14 10.43
CA GLY A 108 8.95 -9.64 10.60
C GLY A 108 9.76 -8.84 11.60
N THR A 109 10.98 -9.31 11.84
CA THR A 109 11.97 -8.70 12.73
C THR A 109 13.31 -8.61 12.00
N PHE A 110 14.01 -7.49 12.14
CA PHE A 110 15.41 -7.34 11.74
C PHE A 110 16.28 -7.33 12.99
N LEU A 111 17.09 -8.39 13.16
CA LEU A 111 18.06 -8.49 14.25
C LEU A 111 19.48 -8.55 13.65
N PHE A 112 20.30 -7.56 13.98
CA PHE A 112 21.72 -7.52 13.63
C PHE A 112 22.56 -7.18 14.86
N THR A 113 23.65 -7.92 15.05
CA THR A 113 24.66 -7.68 16.09
C THR A 113 26.00 -7.52 15.38
N PRO A 114 26.63 -6.33 15.38
CA PRO A 114 27.91 -6.15 14.71
C PRO A 114 28.99 -6.96 15.43
N THR A 115 29.83 -7.67 14.68
CA THR A 115 30.75 -8.68 15.26
C THR A 115 32.18 -8.19 15.46
N SER A 116 32.60 -7.09 14.82
CA SER A 116 33.88 -6.38 15.04
C SER A 116 34.18 -5.28 14.01
N SER A 117 33.38 -5.10 12.96
CA SER A 117 33.60 -4.06 11.94
C SER A 117 33.48 -2.66 12.53
N SER A 118 34.35 -1.74 12.10
CA SER A 118 34.25 -0.29 12.30
C SER A 118 33.52 0.42 11.15
N GLU A 119 32.93 -0.35 10.24
CA GLU A 119 32.31 0.12 9.00
C GLU A 119 30.80 0.29 9.15
N PHE A 120 30.26 1.32 8.50
CA PHE A 120 28.83 1.49 8.31
C PHE A 120 28.38 0.71 7.07
N LEU A 121 27.26 0.02 7.18
CA LEU A 121 26.58 -0.64 6.06
C LEU A 121 25.41 0.25 5.60
N TYR A 122 25.39 0.62 4.32
CA TYR A 122 24.34 1.45 3.72
C TYR A 122 23.44 0.61 2.83
N ASN A 123 22.20 1.08 2.61
CA ASN A 123 21.19 0.40 1.79
C ASN A 123 20.90 -1.04 2.29
N VAL A 124 20.89 -1.25 3.62
CA VAL A 124 20.60 -2.56 4.21
C VAL A 124 19.09 -2.80 4.20
N PRO A 125 18.55 -3.81 3.48
CA PRO A 125 17.12 -4.09 3.46
C PRO A 125 16.68 -4.71 4.79
N ALA A 126 16.08 -3.91 5.67
CA ALA A 126 15.67 -4.34 6.99
C ALA A 126 14.35 -5.15 6.95
N VAL A 127 13.43 -4.81 6.04
CA VAL A 127 12.27 -5.67 5.70
C VAL A 127 11.96 -5.63 4.20
N SER A 128 11.41 -6.73 3.70
CA SER A 128 10.95 -6.90 2.32
C SER A 128 9.55 -7.51 2.33
N LEU A 129 8.54 -6.74 1.90
CA LEU A 129 7.15 -7.16 1.78
C LEU A 129 6.76 -7.09 0.28
N PRO A 130 7.16 -8.07 -0.55
CA PRO A 130 7.01 -8.00 -2.01
C PRO A 130 5.56 -8.21 -2.49
N THR A 131 4.66 -8.65 -1.62
CA THR A 131 3.25 -8.90 -1.95
C THR A 131 2.34 -8.38 -0.83
N LEU A 132 1.56 -7.36 -1.19
CA LEU A 132 0.51 -6.74 -0.39
C LEU A 132 -0.75 -6.55 -1.25
N PRO A 133 -1.96 -6.50 -0.65
CA PRO A 133 -3.14 -6.01 -1.34
C PRO A 133 -2.89 -4.62 -1.94
N ASN A 134 -3.49 -4.28 -3.09
CA ASN A 134 -3.39 -2.90 -3.59
C ASN A 134 -4.30 -1.97 -2.77
N ALA A 135 -3.79 -1.47 -1.65
CA ALA A 135 -4.53 -0.68 -0.67
C ALA A 135 -3.66 0.43 -0.09
N ALA A 136 -4.29 1.34 0.67
CA ALA A 136 -3.57 2.23 1.57
C ALA A 136 -3.07 1.42 2.77
N HIS A 137 -1.79 1.61 3.10
CA HIS A 137 -1.08 0.87 4.13
C HIS A 137 -0.37 1.81 5.10
N THR A 138 -0.26 1.38 6.35
CA THR A 138 0.59 2.01 7.37
C THR A 138 1.62 1.00 7.86
N LEU A 139 2.91 1.27 7.68
CA LEU A 139 4.00 0.43 8.20
C LEU A 139 4.61 1.11 9.43
N SER A 140 4.42 0.52 10.60
CA SER A 140 5.13 0.88 11.83
C SER A 140 6.41 0.05 11.95
N ILE A 141 7.53 0.73 12.19
CA ILE A 141 8.84 0.14 12.43
C ILE A 141 9.26 0.58 13.83
N THR A 142 9.50 -0.37 14.73
CA THR A 142 9.66 -0.08 16.17
C THR A 142 10.89 -0.82 16.72
N THR A 143 11.69 -0.19 17.58
CA THR A 143 12.80 -0.87 18.26
C THR A 143 12.29 -1.92 19.26
N ASP A 144 12.97 -3.07 19.34
CA ASP A 144 12.51 -4.23 20.12
C ASP A 144 13.63 -4.88 20.97
N ASP A 145 14.53 -4.09 21.57
CA ASP A 145 15.53 -4.63 22.53
C ASP A 145 15.65 -3.75 23.78
N SER A 146 14.70 -3.94 24.70
CA SER A 146 14.66 -3.30 26.01
C SER A 146 15.71 -3.83 26.99
N ILE A 147 16.56 -4.79 26.61
CA ILE A 147 17.57 -5.40 27.48
C ILE A 147 18.99 -4.93 27.11
N ASN A 148 19.31 -4.89 25.81
CA ASN A 148 20.67 -4.68 25.28
C ASN A 148 20.81 -3.35 24.52
N GLY A 149 19.72 -2.58 24.46
CA GLY A 149 19.58 -1.39 23.63
C GLY A 149 19.44 -1.72 22.15
N SER A 150 18.81 -0.81 21.39
CA SER A 150 18.70 -0.87 19.94
C SER A 150 18.82 0.53 19.36
N ILE A 151 19.67 0.71 18.35
CA ILE A 151 19.75 1.96 17.58
C ILE A 151 19.10 1.76 16.20
N PHE A 152 18.41 2.80 15.72
CA PHE A 152 17.65 2.77 14.46
C PHE A 152 18.01 4.02 13.65
N LEU A 153 18.67 3.82 12.51
CA LEU A 153 18.89 4.85 11.48
C LEU A 153 18.00 4.53 10.28
N PHE A 154 16.89 5.27 10.15
CA PHE A 154 16.01 5.18 8.99
C PHE A 154 16.55 6.07 7.87
N ASP A 155 16.73 5.47 6.69
CA ASP A 155 17.33 6.08 5.49
C ASP A 155 16.23 6.34 4.45
N TYR A 156 15.60 5.27 3.94
CA TYR A 156 14.45 5.39 3.05
C TYR A 156 13.62 4.10 2.98
N ALA A 157 12.44 4.20 2.39
CA ALA A 157 11.65 3.05 1.92
C ALA A 157 11.35 3.17 0.43
N VAL A 158 11.11 2.03 -0.22
CA VAL A 158 10.61 1.94 -1.59
C VAL A 158 9.29 1.19 -1.56
N TYR A 159 8.24 1.71 -2.20
CA TYR A 159 6.99 0.98 -2.39
C TYR A 159 6.59 0.90 -3.86
N THR A 160 5.92 -0.20 -4.23
CA THR A 160 5.38 -0.41 -5.58
C THR A 160 3.93 0.04 -5.60
N THR A 161 3.55 0.92 -6.53
CA THR A 161 2.16 1.35 -6.72
C THR A 161 1.64 0.97 -8.10
N VAL A 162 0.34 0.64 -8.18
CA VAL A 162 -0.35 0.26 -9.41
C VAL A 162 -1.41 1.30 -9.73
N THR A 163 -1.20 2.05 -10.80
CA THR A 163 -2.11 3.13 -11.24
C THR A 163 -2.85 2.73 -12.51
N GLY A 164 -4.10 3.18 -12.65
CA GLY A 164 -4.99 2.82 -13.76
C GLY A 164 -6.19 2.00 -13.30
N THR A 165 -7.30 2.14 -14.01
CA THR A 165 -8.51 1.32 -13.77
C THR A 165 -8.20 -0.14 -14.05
N PRO A 166 -8.50 -1.10 -13.15
CA PRO A 166 -8.69 -2.48 -13.58
C PRO A 166 -9.73 -2.47 -14.70
N ASP A 167 -9.41 -3.06 -15.86
CA ASP A 167 -10.44 -3.26 -16.86
C ASP A 167 -11.52 -4.16 -16.23
N PRO A 168 -12.82 -3.90 -16.48
CA PRO A 168 -13.92 -4.66 -15.87
C PRO A 168 -14.09 -6.04 -16.51
N SER A 169 -12.98 -6.79 -16.65
CA SER A 169 -12.98 -8.21 -16.98
C SER A 169 -13.43 -9.01 -15.76
N THR A 170 -14.75 -9.03 -15.57
CA THR A 170 -15.49 -10.14 -14.97
C THR A 170 -14.98 -10.59 -13.59
N SER A 171 -15.46 -9.94 -12.52
CA SER A 171 -15.37 -10.57 -11.21
C SER A 171 -16.13 -11.92 -11.26
N PRO A 172 -15.53 -13.04 -10.83
CA PRO A 172 -16.24 -14.33 -10.81
C PRO A 172 -17.50 -14.30 -9.95
N GLY A 173 -17.53 -13.44 -8.93
CA GLY A 173 -18.68 -13.22 -8.04
C GLY A 173 -19.93 -12.66 -8.75
N THR A 174 -19.76 -11.80 -9.77
CA THR A 174 -20.91 -11.24 -10.51
C THR A 174 -21.63 -12.32 -11.32
N ILE A 175 -20.88 -13.25 -11.94
CA ILE A 175 -21.48 -14.37 -12.69
C ILE A 175 -22.19 -15.34 -11.73
N ALA A 176 -21.57 -15.67 -10.59
CA ALA A 176 -22.19 -16.55 -9.60
C ALA A 176 -23.49 -15.95 -9.02
N GLY A 177 -23.48 -14.67 -8.63
CA GLY A 177 -24.64 -14.01 -8.02
C GLY A 177 -25.89 -13.98 -8.90
N CYS A 178 -25.74 -13.69 -10.19
CA CYS A 178 -26.86 -13.64 -11.13
C CYS A 178 -27.54 -15.01 -11.35
N VAL A 179 -26.78 -16.10 -11.36
CA VAL A 179 -27.32 -17.45 -11.59
C VAL A 179 -28.15 -17.92 -10.39
N PHE A 180 -27.65 -17.80 -9.16
CA PHE A 180 -28.40 -18.21 -7.98
C PHE A 180 -29.64 -17.34 -7.73
N GLY A 181 -29.55 -16.02 -7.92
CA GLY A 181 -30.70 -15.13 -7.83
C GLY A 181 -31.79 -15.45 -8.86
N GLY A 182 -31.41 -15.69 -10.11
CA GLY A 182 -32.33 -16.05 -11.18
C GLY A 182 -33.02 -17.40 -10.95
N ILE A 183 -32.28 -18.43 -10.52
CA ILE A 183 -32.83 -19.75 -10.22
C ILE A 183 -33.79 -19.68 -9.03
N PHE A 184 -33.43 -18.97 -7.95
CA PHE A 184 -34.30 -18.85 -6.78
C PHE A 184 -35.62 -18.13 -7.11
N LEU A 185 -35.55 -17.03 -7.88
CA LEU A 185 -36.74 -16.31 -8.34
C LEU A 185 -37.62 -17.18 -9.23
N LEU A 186 -37.03 -17.94 -10.18
CA LEU A 186 -37.76 -18.84 -11.06
C LEU A 186 -38.48 -19.96 -10.29
N LEU A 187 -37.81 -20.59 -9.32
CA LEU A 187 -38.42 -21.61 -8.46
C LEU A 187 -39.58 -21.06 -7.62
N LEU A 188 -39.43 -19.84 -7.08
CA LEU A 188 -40.46 -19.17 -6.29
C LEU A 188 -41.69 -18.83 -7.15
N VAL A 189 -41.50 -18.34 -8.38
CA VAL A 189 -42.58 -18.13 -9.35
C VAL A 189 -43.29 -19.45 -9.71
N LEU A 190 -42.55 -20.53 -9.97
CA LEU A 190 -43.13 -21.84 -10.27
C LEU A 190 -43.95 -22.39 -9.08
N ALA A 191 -43.48 -22.20 -7.85
CA ALA A 191 -44.21 -22.57 -6.64
C ALA A 191 -45.53 -21.78 -6.53
N LEU A 192 -45.50 -20.46 -6.69
CA LEU A 192 -46.70 -19.60 -6.68
C LEU A 192 -47.71 -20.01 -7.77
N LEU A 193 -47.25 -20.32 -8.99
CA LEU A 193 -48.12 -20.78 -10.08
C LEU A 193 -48.76 -22.14 -9.76
N ARG A 194 -48.02 -23.08 -9.15
CA ARG A 194 -48.59 -24.35 -8.68
C ARG A 194 -49.60 -24.15 -7.53
N CYS A 195 -49.30 -23.29 -6.56
CA CYS A 195 -50.26 -22.94 -5.49
C CYS A 195 -51.54 -22.31 -6.05
N ARG A 196 -51.44 -21.40 -7.03
CA ARG A 196 -52.63 -20.80 -7.68
C ARG A 196 -53.44 -21.84 -8.47
N LYS A 197 -52.79 -22.76 -9.19
CA LYS A 197 -53.48 -23.89 -9.86
C LYS A 197 -54.16 -24.83 -8.87
N GLN A 198 -53.53 -25.13 -7.72
CA GLN A 198 -54.15 -25.96 -6.68
C GLN A 198 -55.34 -25.28 -5.99
N ARG A 199 -55.25 -23.97 -5.69
CA ARG A 199 -56.38 -23.19 -5.14
C ARG A 199 -57.58 -23.17 -6.09
N ARG A 200 -57.36 -23.07 -7.41
CA ARG A 200 -58.42 -23.20 -8.42
C ARG A 200 -59.11 -24.57 -8.45
N LYS A 201 -58.45 -25.64 -8.00
CA LYS A 201 -59.06 -26.98 -7.86
C LYS A 201 -59.86 -27.16 -6.56
N LYS A 202 -59.86 -26.17 -5.66
CA LYS A 202 -60.53 -26.25 -4.34
C LYS A 202 -61.64 -25.22 -4.14
N GLN A 203 -62.10 -24.54 -5.19
CA GLN A 203 -63.29 -23.67 -5.09
C GLN A 203 -64.56 -24.51 -5.29
N PRO A 204 -65.46 -24.63 -4.28
CA PRO A 204 -66.82 -25.09 -4.51
C PRO A 204 -67.60 -24.04 -5.36
N PRO A 205 -68.69 -24.44 -6.02
CA PRO A 205 -69.42 -23.56 -6.94
C PRO A 205 -70.05 -22.35 -6.25
N PRO A 206 -70.23 -21.21 -6.94
CA PRO A 206 -70.84 -20.01 -6.37
C PRO A 206 -72.32 -20.25 -6.02
N ILE A 207 -72.69 -20.00 -4.77
CA ILE A 207 -74.09 -19.92 -4.36
C ILE A 207 -74.63 -18.54 -4.77
N LEU A 208 -75.71 -18.53 -5.55
CA LEU A 208 -76.36 -17.29 -5.99
C LEU A 208 -77.16 -16.67 -4.82
N PRO A 209 -76.94 -15.39 -4.47
CA PRO A 209 -77.73 -14.72 -3.44
C PRO A 209 -79.12 -14.33 -3.96
N VAL A 210 -80.12 -14.48 -3.08
CA VAL A 210 -81.52 -14.12 -3.30
C VAL A 210 -81.71 -12.60 -3.30
N VAL A 211 -82.67 -12.12 -4.09
CA VAL A 211 -83.08 -10.70 -4.18
C VAL A 211 -84.13 -10.39 -3.11
N GLU A 212 -83.94 -9.31 -2.35
CA GLU A 212 -85.04 -8.57 -1.71
C GLU A 212 -84.79 -7.04 -1.73
N PRO A 213 -85.84 -6.20 -1.61
CA PRO A 213 -85.84 -4.86 -2.18
C PRO A 213 -85.49 -3.70 -1.22
N PHE A 214 -85.10 -2.58 -1.86
CA PHE A 214 -85.16 -1.19 -1.41
C PHE A 214 -86.49 -0.84 -0.67
N PRO A 215 -86.56 0.18 0.23
CA PRO A 215 -86.25 1.56 -0.19
C PRO A 215 -85.87 2.64 0.87
N GLN A 216 -85.70 3.86 0.34
CA GLN A 216 -85.78 5.21 0.95
C GLN A 216 -84.52 5.85 1.60
N SER A 217 -84.22 7.06 1.08
CA SER A 217 -83.34 8.11 1.62
C SER A 217 -84.25 9.17 2.31
N PRO A 218 -83.76 10.07 3.21
CA PRO A 218 -83.16 11.32 2.70
C PRO A 218 -82.13 12.09 3.60
N ALA A 219 -81.20 12.78 2.91
CA ALA A 219 -80.75 14.18 3.13
C ALA A 219 -79.98 14.67 4.41
N VAL A 220 -79.42 15.90 4.27
CA VAL A 220 -78.93 16.86 5.32
C VAL A 220 -77.57 16.52 5.98
N THR A 221 -76.57 17.41 6.20
CA THR A 221 -76.28 18.79 5.73
C THR A 221 -74.78 19.16 5.97
N SER A 222 -74.33 20.21 5.28
CA SER A 222 -73.11 21.04 5.38
C SER A 222 -72.29 21.12 6.69
N GLY A 223 -70.99 21.43 6.56
CA GLY A 223 -70.26 22.23 7.57
C GLY A 223 -68.72 22.19 7.53
N SER A 224 -68.10 23.30 7.07
CA SER A 224 -66.91 24.00 7.65
C SER A 224 -65.58 23.24 7.92
N GLY A 225 -64.38 23.83 7.85
CA GLY A 225 -63.92 25.20 7.58
C GLY A 225 -62.60 25.51 8.34
N SER A 226 -61.84 26.54 7.92
CA SER A 226 -60.52 26.98 8.46
C SER A 226 -59.30 26.14 8.00
N THR A 227 -58.29 26.61 7.25
CA THR A 227 -57.35 27.76 7.42
C THR A 227 -56.30 27.48 8.53
N THR A 228 -54.98 27.61 8.31
CA THR A 228 -54.21 28.86 8.54
C THR A 228 -52.69 28.75 8.23
N LEU A 229 -52.18 29.66 7.38
CA LEU A 229 -50.86 30.34 7.27
C LEU A 229 -49.45 29.67 7.10
N ARG A 230 -48.69 30.36 6.21
CA ARG A 230 -47.22 30.57 6.03
C ARG A 230 -46.50 31.08 7.32
N PRO A 231 -45.15 31.25 7.40
CA PRO A 231 -44.22 31.62 6.32
C PRO A 231 -42.79 31.01 6.30
N ALA A 232 -42.01 31.43 5.31
CA ALA A 232 -40.53 31.36 5.18
C ALA A 232 -40.00 32.83 5.09
N PRO A 233 -38.71 33.16 4.81
CA PRO A 233 -37.48 32.35 4.69
C PRO A 233 -36.29 32.94 5.51
N THR A 234 -35.04 32.48 5.29
CA THR A 234 -33.82 33.30 5.51
C THR A 234 -32.73 32.91 4.51
N VAL A 235 -31.94 33.91 4.08
CA VAL A 235 -30.89 33.84 3.04
C VAL A 235 -29.59 34.43 3.59
N MET A 236 -28.44 33.81 3.29
CA MET A 236 -27.05 34.29 3.33
C MET A 236 -26.27 33.35 2.36
N THR A 237 -25.49 33.70 1.32
CA THR A 237 -24.55 34.83 1.04
C THR A 237 -23.55 35.04 2.18
N GLU A 238 -22.22 35.03 2.05
CA GLU A 238 -21.25 35.14 0.93
C GLU A 238 -20.04 34.20 1.26
N THR A 239 -18.97 33.99 0.49
CA THR A 239 -18.45 34.59 -0.75
C THR A 239 -17.61 33.57 -1.55
N SER A 240 -17.12 33.95 -2.73
CA SER A 240 -16.12 33.22 -3.53
C SER A 240 -14.86 34.07 -3.69
N ARG A 241 -13.65 33.49 -3.55
CA ARG A 241 -12.42 34.11 -4.06
C ARG A 241 -11.65 33.17 -4.98
N SER A 242 -11.67 33.52 -6.25
CA SER A 242 -10.78 33.00 -7.29
C SER A 242 -9.50 33.84 -7.31
N LEU A 243 -8.35 33.18 -7.40
CA LEU A 243 -7.10 33.76 -7.90
C LEU A 243 -6.47 32.76 -8.87
N SER A 244 -6.03 33.27 -10.01
CA SER A 244 -5.41 32.51 -11.10
C SER A 244 -4.17 33.29 -11.60
N PRO A 245 -3.43 32.84 -12.63
CA PRO A 245 -2.11 32.25 -12.39
C PRO A 245 -0.94 33.08 -12.95
N SER A 246 0.27 32.93 -12.39
CA SER A 246 1.49 33.57 -12.91
C SER A 246 2.47 32.59 -13.55
N SER A 247 2.68 32.77 -14.86
CA SER A 247 3.92 32.52 -15.62
C SER A 247 4.65 31.18 -15.49
N ASN A 248 4.55 30.37 -16.55
CA ASN A 248 5.47 29.28 -16.84
C ASN A 248 6.89 29.80 -17.13
N SER A 249 7.90 29.26 -16.45
CA SER A 249 9.27 29.17 -16.96
C SER A 249 9.93 27.92 -16.36
N PRO A 250 10.25 26.88 -17.14
CA PRO A 250 10.88 25.68 -16.59
C PRO A 250 12.32 25.99 -16.17
N SER A 251 12.57 25.91 -14.85
CA SER A 251 13.90 26.04 -14.26
C SER A 251 14.89 25.06 -14.91
N ALA A 252 16.15 25.49 -15.08
CA ALA A 252 17.19 24.74 -15.79
C ALA A 252 17.41 23.29 -15.27
N LEU A 253 17.03 23.00 -14.01
CA LEU A 253 17.02 21.66 -13.43
C LEU A 253 16.15 20.64 -14.19
N VAL A 254 14.99 21.04 -14.73
CA VAL A 254 14.11 20.14 -15.49
C VAL A 254 14.79 19.70 -16.80
N ILE A 255 15.54 20.60 -17.42
CA ILE A 255 16.30 20.32 -18.66
C ILE A 255 17.54 19.46 -18.35
N GLN A 256 18.11 19.54 -17.14
CA GLN A 256 19.20 18.67 -16.69
C GLN A 256 18.73 17.25 -16.39
N LEU A 257 17.63 17.06 -15.65
CA LEU A 257 17.09 15.73 -15.34
C LEU A 257 16.70 14.94 -16.59
N GLN A 258 16.08 15.59 -17.59
CA GLN A 258 15.69 14.90 -18.82
C GLN A 258 16.89 14.36 -19.60
N ARG A 259 18.00 15.13 -19.68
CA ARG A 259 19.23 14.71 -20.37
C ARG A 259 19.95 13.55 -19.66
N ALA A 260 19.85 13.47 -18.34
CA ALA A 260 20.40 12.35 -17.58
C ALA A 260 19.68 11.03 -17.91
N LEU A 261 18.34 11.06 -18.04
CA LEU A 261 17.54 9.89 -18.39
C LEU A 261 17.79 9.41 -19.83
N ASP A 262 17.84 10.31 -20.81
CA ASP A 262 18.09 9.94 -22.21
C ASP A 262 19.49 9.30 -22.42
N THR A 263 20.49 9.73 -21.63
CA THR A 263 21.84 9.16 -21.68
C THR A 263 21.89 7.71 -21.20
N VAL A 264 21.08 7.35 -20.19
CA VAL A 264 20.98 5.97 -19.69
C VAL A 264 20.25 5.05 -20.69
N VAL A 265 19.27 5.58 -21.43
CA VAL A 265 18.58 4.83 -22.50
C VAL A 265 19.51 4.53 -23.67
N SER A 266 20.40 5.47 -24.03
CA SER A 266 21.34 5.30 -25.16
C SER A 266 22.42 4.24 -24.92
N MET A 267 22.72 3.83 -23.68
CA MET A 267 23.73 2.80 -23.39
C MET A 267 23.22 1.36 -23.57
N ARG A 268 21.94 1.14 -23.91
CA ARG A 268 21.35 -0.21 -24.07
C ARG A 268 21.45 -0.80 -25.49
N GLN A 269 22.20 -0.19 -26.42
CA GLN A 269 22.33 -0.67 -27.80
C GLN A 269 23.78 -0.81 -28.27
N THR A 270 24.46 -1.85 -27.79
CA THR A 270 25.66 -2.41 -28.46
C THR A 270 25.52 -3.93 -28.57
N PRO A 271 25.45 -4.51 -29.78
CA PRO A 271 25.38 -5.96 -29.96
C PRO A 271 26.78 -6.56 -29.92
N THR A 272 27.09 -7.32 -28.86
CA THR A 272 28.40 -7.99 -28.73
C THR A 272 28.49 -9.19 -29.69
N ALA A 273 29.39 -9.10 -30.66
CA ALA A 273 29.66 -10.20 -31.59
C ALA A 273 30.37 -11.37 -30.88
N ALA A 274 30.01 -12.61 -31.25
CA ALA A 274 30.61 -13.81 -30.70
C ALA A 274 32.03 -14.06 -31.23
N SER A 275 32.92 -14.56 -30.37
CA SER A 275 34.22 -15.12 -30.77
C SER A 275 34.42 -16.50 -30.15
N GLN A 276 34.66 -17.50 -31.00
CA GLN A 276 34.84 -18.90 -30.60
C GLN A 276 36.23 -19.15 -30.00
N ARG A 277 36.31 -20.03 -28.98
CA ARG A 277 37.30 -21.11 -28.93
C ARG A 277 36.92 -22.21 -27.94
N SER A 278 37.04 -23.45 -28.39
CA SER A 278 37.08 -24.67 -27.55
C SER A 278 38.56 -25.09 -27.39
N PRO A 279 38.92 -25.96 -26.43
CA PRO A 279 38.77 -27.40 -26.67
C PRO A 279 38.35 -28.30 -25.48
N GLN A 280 37.63 -29.35 -25.86
CA GLN A 280 37.42 -30.70 -25.27
C GLN A 280 38.25 -31.18 -24.05
N SER A 281 37.61 -31.93 -23.12
CA SER A 281 37.76 -33.41 -23.01
C SER A 281 36.96 -34.04 -21.83
N ALA A 282 36.20 -35.12 -22.10
CA ALA A 282 35.79 -36.28 -21.24
C ALA A 282 35.17 -36.06 -19.82
N SER A 283 34.31 -36.93 -19.26
CA SER A 283 33.48 -38.07 -19.72
C SER A 283 32.49 -38.49 -18.60
N SER A 284 31.41 -39.20 -18.94
CA SER A 284 30.52 -39.99 -18.05
C SER A 284 29.56 -39.21 -17.12
N GLY A 285 28.24 -39.47 -17.00
CA GLY A 285 27.33 -40.33 -17.79
C GLY A 285 26.46 -41.28 -16.94
N ILE A 286 25.22 -40.87 -16.56
CA ILE A 286 24.11 -41.74 -16.09
C ILE A 286 22.76 -41.14 -16.55
N MET A 287 21.79 -41.98 -16.91
CA MET A 287 20.40 -41.61 -17.28
C MET A 287 19.43 -41.71 -16.08
N SER A 288 18.36 -40.89 -16.04
CA SER A 288 16.99 -41.41 -15.80
C SER A 288 15.86 -40.41 -16.15
N LEU A 289 14.68 -40.97 -16.41
CA LEU A 289 13.49 -40.42 -17.04
C LEU A 289 12.60 -39.48 -16.17
N GLY A 290 12.00 -38.46 -16.80
CA GLY A 290 10.55 -38.49 -17.10
C GLY A 290 9.50 -37.74 -16.23
N ALA A 291 9.10 -36.55 -16.71
CA ALA A 291 7.73 -35.97 -16.69
C ALA A 291 7.09 -35.48 -15.35
N PRO A 292 6.00 -34.67 -15.39
CA PRO A 292 5.70 -33.55 -16.29
C PRO A 292 5.30 -32.23 -15.56
N ALA A 293 5.06 -31.19 -16.35
CA ALA A 293 4.77 -29.80 -15.95
C ALA A 293 3.69 -29.58 -14.87
N SER A 294 3.99 -28.64 -13.96
CA SER A 294 3.01 -27.84 -13.20
C SER A 294 3.22 -26.36 -13.54
N SER A 295 2.13 -25.57 -13.53
CA SER A 295 2.10 -24.22 -14.09
C SER A 295 2.77 -23.16 -13.20
N GLU A 296 3.82 -22.51 -13.71
CA GLU A 296 4.34 -21.25 -13.15
C GLU A 296 3.34 -20.12 -13.34
N ASN A 297 2.75 -19.63 -12.24
CA ASN A 297 2.15 -18.30 -12.22
C ASN A 297 3.27 -17.28 -11.96
N GLN A 298 3.82 -16.76 -13.05
CA GLN A 298 4.94 -15.82 -13.04
C GLN A 298 4.52 -14.43 -12.55
N TYR A 299 4.61 -14.20 -11.24
CA TYR A 299 4.69 -12.87 -10.62
C TYR A 299 5.99 -12.72 -9.80
N ASP A 300 7.07 -13.27 -10.35
CA ASP A 300 8.41 -13.09 -9.81
C ASP A 300 9.02 -11.81 -10.41
N THR A 301 8.59 -10.65 -9.90
CA THR A 301 9.39 -9.43 -10.05
C THR A 301 10.57 -9.56 -9.09
N PRO A 302 11.81 -9.75 -9.59
CA PRO A 302 12.95 -9.90 -8.70
C PRO A 302 13.09 -8.63 -7.87
N PRO A 303 13.48 -8.73 -6.58
CA PRO A 303 13.84 -7.55 -5.80
C PRO A 303 14.92 -6.79 -6.57
N PRO A 304 14.93 -5.43 -6.54
CA PRO A 304 15.99 -4.69 -7.19
C PRO A 304 17.33 -5.13 -6.60
N VAL A 305 18.32 -5.37 -7.45
CA VAL A 305 19.62 -5.91 -7.04
C VAL A 305 20.41 -4.83 -6.30
N TYR A 306 20.15 -4.71 -5.00
CA TYR A 306 20.87 -3.82 -4.11
C TYR A 306 22.16 -4.50 -3.64
N GLN A 307 23.29 -3.87 -3.95
CA GLN A 307 24.58 -4.24 -3.38
C GLN A 307 24.87 -3.31 -2.19
N PRO A 308 25.11 -3.84 -0.98
CA PRO A 308 25.51 -3.02 0.15
C PRO A 308 26.78 -2.25 -0.20
N ARG A 309 26.75 -0.92 -0.07
CA ARG A 309 27.96 -0.10 -0.17
C ARG A 309 28.55 0.02 1.23
N VAL A 310 29.84 -0.25 1.34
CA VAL A 310 30.60 -0.23 2.59
C VAL A 310 31.51 0.98 2.61
N SER A 311 31.70 1.61 3.77
CA SER A 311 32.66 2.69 3.95
C SER A 311 33.40 2.56 5.28
N THR A 312 34.71 2.81 5.22
CA THR A 312 35.58 2.94 6.38
C THR A 312 35.54 4.39 6.85
N SER A 313 35.12 4.63 8.10
CA SER A 313 35.30 5.94 8.71
C SER A 313 36.80 6.19 8.87
N LYS A 314 37.26 7.37 8.44
CA LYS A 314 38.58 7.87 8.82
C LYS A 314 38.44 8.54 10.19
N SER A 315 39.23 8.03 11.14
CA SER A 315 39.46 8.63 12.46
C SER A 315 40.14 9.98 12.38
#